data_AF-L9VPR4-F1
#
_entry.id   AF-L9VPR4-F1
#
_cell.length_a   1.000
_cell.length_b   1.000
_cell.length_c   1.000
_cell.angle_alpha   90.00
_cell.angle_beta   90.00
_cell.angle_gamma   90.00
#
_symmetry.space_group_name_H-M   'P 1'
#
loop_
_entity.id
_entity.type
_entity.pdbx_description
1 polymer ?
#
loop_
_entity_poly.entity_id
_entity_poly.type
_entity_poly.pdbx_seq_one_letter_code
_entity_poly.pdbx_strand_id
1 'polypeptide(L)' 'MTTEWFVDHLEELDAHVARLLESIPETEAFDDETRARTRRRLREIRAQINPLLITLRSRVDTDDRGSGSESDDPPLE' A
#
# COMPACT_ATOMS: atom_id res chain seq x y z
N MET A 1 -8.50 -15.62 -2.74
CA MET A 1 -8.08 -14.20 -2.62
C MET A 1 -6.60 -14.24 -2.31
N THR A 2 -5.74 -13.80 -3.23
CA THR A 2 -4.27 -13.90 -3.09
C THR A 2 -3.70 -12.68 -2.37
N THR A 3 -2.52 -12.83 -1.76
CA THR A 3 -1.80 -11.72 -1.12
C THR A 3 -1.50 -10.59 -2.12
N GLU A 4 -1.20 -10.94 -3.36
CA GLU A 4 -0.97 -10.00 -4.47
C GLU A 4 -2.19 -9.10 -4.74
N TRP A 5 -3.39 -9.70 -4.87
CA TRP A 5 -4.62 -8.92 -5.06
C TRP A 5 -4.84 -7.91 -3.93
N PHE A 6 -4.50 -8.29 -2.70
CA PHE A 6 -4.63 -7.41 -1.55
C PHE A 6 -3.59 -6.28 -1.55
N VAL A 7 -2.37 -6.54 -2.04
CA VAL A 7 -1.35 -5.51 -2.28
C VAL A 7 -1.84 -4.52 -3.33
N ASP A 8 -2.29 -5.00 -4.50
CA ASP A 8 -2.82 -4.15 -5.58
C ASP A 8 -3.95 -3.26 -5.08
N HIS A 9 -4.86 -3.81 -4.28
CA HIS A 9 -5.97 -3.05 -3.72
C HIS A 9 -5.51 -1.95 -2.76
N LEU A 10 -4.50 -2.23 -1.92
CA LEU A 10 -3.94 -1.22 -1.00
C LEU A 10 -3.17 -0.13 -1.75
N GLU A 11 -2.50 -0.46 -2.86
CA GLU A 11 -1.84 0.51 -3.74
C GLU A 11 -2.83 1.43 -4.43
N GLU A 12 -3.92 0.86 -4.97
CA GLU A 12 -5.01 1.64 -5.55
C GLU A 12 -5.62 2.60 -4.52
N LEU A 13 -5.81 2.13 -3.29
CA LEU A 13 -6.32 2.94 -2.20
C LEU A 13 -5.37 4.09 -1.83
N ASP A 14 -4.06 3.86 -1.71
CA ASP A 14 -3.08 4.94 -1.45
C ASP A 14 -3.10 5.98 -2.58
N ALA A 15 -3.12 5.53 -3.84
CA ALA A 15 -3.20 6.40 -5.01
C ALA A 15 -4.50 7.20 -5.05
N HIS A 16 -5.62 6.62 -4.62
CA HIS A 16 -6.89 7.34 -4.49
C HIS A 16 -6.81 8.41 -3.40
N VAL A 17 -6.25 8.10 -2.24
CA VAL A 17 -6.08 9.05 -1.14
C VAL A 17 -5.14 10.20 -1.52
N ALA A 18 -4.07 9.92 -2.27
CA ALA A 18 -3.19 10.95 -2.82
C ALA A 18 -3.94 11.92 -3.75
N ARG A 19 -4.73 11.39 -4.69
CA ARG A 19 -5.57 12.21 -5.58
C ARG A 19 -6.58 13.06 -4.81
N LEU A 20 -7.20 12.51 -3.76
CA LEU A 20 -8.12 13.27 -2.90
C LEU A 20 -7.41 14.41 -2.16
N LEU A 21 -6.18 14.19 -1.68
CA LEU A 21 -5.40 15.25 -1.04
C LEU A 21 -5.10 16.41 -2.00
N GLU A 22 -4.76 16.08 -3.25
CA GLU A 22 -4.50 17.05 -4.33
C GLU A 22 -5.77 17.78 -4.77
N SER A 23 -6.92 17.11 -4.76
CA SER A 23 -8.19 17.70 -5.20
C SER A 23 -8.83 18.63 -4.18
N ILE A 24 -8.32 18.71 -2.94
CA ILE A 24 -8.89 19.61 -1.93
C ILE A 24 -8.63 21.06 -2.36
N PRO A 25 -9.68 21.81 -2.74
CA PRO A 25 -9.51 23.14 -3.30
C PRO A 25 -8.92 24.09 -2.25
N GLU A 26 -8.04 24.97 -2.71
CA GLU A 26 -7.48 26.03 -1.86
C GLU A 26 -8.41 27.25 -1.75
N THR A 27 -9.46 27.29 -2.56
CA THR A 27 -10.44 28.37 -2.66
C THR A 27 -11.63 28.20 -1.72
N GLU A 28 -12.54 29.19 -1.68
CA GLU A 28 -13.64 29.36 -0.70
C GLU A 28 -14.66 28.21 -0.56
N ALA A 29 -14.53 27.12 -1.31
CA ALA A 29 -15.47 25.99 -1.26
C ALA A 29 -15.50 25.28 0.12
N PHE A 30 -14.43 25.38 0.90
CA PHE A 30 -14.36 24.87 2.27
C PHE A 30 -13.72 25.89 3.20
N ASP A 31 -14.27 26.01 4.40
CA ASP A 31 -13.61 26.70 5.50
C ASP A 31 -12.29 25.99 5.87
N ASP A 32 -11.36 26.75 6.47
CA ASP A 32 -10.01 26.27 6.78
C ASP A 32 -10.01 25.09 7.76
N GLU A 33 -10.98 25.02 8.68
CA GLU A 33 -11.09 23.94 9.66
C GLU A 33 -11.50 22.63 8.97
N THR A 34 -12.55 22.66 8.15
CA THR A 34 -13.00 21.52 7.36
C THR A 34 -11.89 21.01 6.45
N ARG A 35 -11.12 21.92 5.85
CA ARG A 35 -9.96 21.60 5.01
C ARG A 35 -8.85 20.93 5.80
N ALA A 36 -8.47 21.50 6.93
CA ALA A 36 -7.44 20.96 7.81
C ALA A 36 -7.84 19.56 8.32
N ARG A 37 -9.11 19.39 8.72
CA ARG A 37 -9.64 18.12 9.21
C ARG A 37 -9.66 17.05 8.12
N THR A 38 -10.11 17.40 6.91
CA THR A 38 -10.13 16.48 5.77
C THR A 38 -8.70 16.05 5.39
N ARG A 39 -7.77 17.00 5.26
CA ARG A 39 -6.36 16.69 4.98
C ARG A 39 -5.73 15.82 6.07
N ARG A 40 -6.01 16.11 7.34
CA ARG A 40 -5.55 15.30 8.47
C ARG A 40 -6.07 13.87 8.35
N ARG A 41 -7.37 13.70 8.10
CA ARG A 41 -7.99 12.37 8.01
C ARG A 41 -7.42 11.54 6.86
N LEU A 42 -7.22 12.15 5.69
CA LEU A 42 -6.60 11.46 4.55
C LEU A 42 -5.15 11.05 4.86
N ARG A 43 -4.38 11.89 5.56
CA ARG A 43 -3.03 11.51 6.02
C ARG A 43 -3.04 10.38 7.05
N GLU A 44 -4.01 10.37 7.97
CA GLU A 44 -4.20 9.27 8.90
C GLU A 44 -4.49 7.95 8.17
N ILE A 45 -5.30 7.98 7.11
CA ILE A 45 -5.57 6.81 6.27
C ILE A 45 -4.28 6.30 5.61
N ARG A 46 -3.48 7.17 4.98
CA ARG A 46 -2.18 6.77 4.41
C ARG A 46 -1.23 6.19 5.46
N ALA A 47 -1.21 6.76 6.67
CA ALA A 47 -0.41 6.26 7.77
C ALA A 47 -0.82 4.84 8.23
N GLN A 48 -2.06 4.42 7.97
CA GLN A 48 -2.54 3.06 8.21
C GLN A 48 -2.22 2.12 7.05
N ILE A 49 -2.28 2.61 5.80
CA ILE A 49 -2.02 1.82 4.58
C ILE A 49 -0.53 1.49 4.42
N ASN A 50 0.35 2.49 4.59
CA ASN A 50 1.78 2.33 4.29
C ASN A 50 2.46 1.17 5.06
N PRO A 51 2.23 0.98 6.37
CA PRO A 51 2.80 -0.16 7.10
C PRO A 51 2.33 -1.53 6.57
N LEU A 52 1.07 -1.61 6.11
CA LEU A 52 0.51 -2.83 5.55
C LEU A 52 1.16 -3.16 4.21
N LEU A 53 1.31 -2.16 3.33
CA LEU A 53 2.00 -2.33 2.05
C LEU A 53 3.44 -2.80 2.23
N ILE A 54 4.20 -2.18 3.16
CA ILE A 54 5.58 -2.60 3.48
C ILE A 54 5.63 -4.06 3.92
N THR A 55 4.73 -4.43 4.84
CA THR A 55 4.69 -5.80 5.39
C THR A 55 4.31 -6.82 4.34
N LEU A 56 3.29 -6.54 3.51
CA LEU A 56 2.77 -7.50 2.55
C LEU A 56 3.70 -7.70 1.35
N ARG A 57 4.31 -6.63 0.82
CA ARG A 57 5.32 -6.75 -0.23
C ARG A 57 6.49 -7.62 0.20
N SER A 58 6.96 -7.46 1.43
CA SER A 58 8.04 -8.32 1.97
C SER A 58 7.68 -9.81 2.01
N ARG A 59 6.39 -10.14 2.17
CA ARG A 59 5.90 -11.53 2.15
C ARG A 59 5.80 -12.07 0.74
N VAL A 60 5.25 -11.29 -0.20
CA VAL A 60 5.18 -11.67 -1.62
C VAL A 60 6.60 -11.92 -2.17
N ASP A 61 7.54 -11.02 -1.90
CA ASP A 61 8.94 -11.17 -2.30
C ASP A 61 9.62 -12.43 -1.72
N THR A 62 9.14 -12.90 -0.55
CA THR A 62 9.66 -14.12 0.11
C THR A 62 9.04 -15.38 -0.49
N ASP A 63 7.73 -15.37 -0.76
CA ASP A 63 7.00 -16.49 -1.37
C ASP A 63 7.51 -16.78 -2.80
N ASP A 64 7.85 -15.74 -3.57
CA ASP A 64 8.47 -15.89 -4.90
C ASP A 64 9.87 -16.51 -4.84
N ARG A 65 10.65 -16.22 -3.79
CA ARG A 65 12.00 -16.80 -3.61
C ARG A 65 11.98 -18.24 -3.10
N GLY A 66 10.94 -18.64 -2.37
CA GLY A 66 10.79 -20.01 -1.85
C GLY A 66 10.47 -21.05 -2.92
N SER A 67 9.98 -20.63 -4.08
CA SER A 67 9.56 -21.51 -5.18
C SER A 67 10.70 -21.88 -6.16
N GLY A 68 11.93 -21.42 -5.90
CA GLY A 68 13.08 -21.56 -6.81
C GLY A 68 14.21 -22.48 -6.37
N SER A 69 14.08 -23.22 -5.26
CA SER A 69 15.12 -24.14 -4.77
C SER A 69 14.71 -25.62 -4.85
N GLU A 70 14.40 -26.08 -6.07
CA GLU A 70 14.74 -27.46 -6.45
C GLU A 70 16.19 -27.44 -6.95
N SER A 71 17.15 -27.40 -6.03
CA SER A 71 18.51 -27.80 -6.32
C SER A 71 18.57 -29.30 -6.18
N ASP A 72 18.34 -29.96 -7.32
CA ASP A 72 18.68 -31.34 -7.64
C ASP A 72 20.19 -31.53 -7.35
N ASP A 73 20.53 -32.09 -6.19
CA ASP A 73 21.91 -32.50 -5.86
C ASP A 73 21.91 -34.04 -5.76
N PRO A 74 22.47 -34.77 -6.74
CA PRO A 74 22.49 -36.23 -6.69
C PRO A 74 23.50 -36.72 -5.64
N PRO A 75 23.29 -37.91 -5.04
CA PRO A 75 24.16 -38.41 -3.99
C PRO A 75 25.55 -38.74 -4.58
N LEU A 76 26.60 -38.25 -3.93
CA LEU A 76 27.98 -38.62 -4.24
C LEU A 76 28.22 -40.09 -3.88
N GLU A 77 28.83 -40.84 -4.81
CA GLU A 77 29.26 -42.25 -4.69
C GLU A 77 30.30 -42.48 -3.59
#